data_AF-A0A2K6FDF9-F1
#
_entry.id   AF-A0A2K6FDF9-F1
#
_cell.length_a   1.000
_cell.length_b   1.000
_cell.length_c   1.000
_cell.angle_alpha   90.00
_cell.angle_beta   90.00
_cell.angle_gamma   90.00
#
_symmetry.space_group_name_H-M   'P 1'
#
loop_
_entity.id
_entity.type
_entity.pdbx_description
1 polymer ?
#
loop_
_entity_poly.entity_id
_entity_poly.type
_entity_poly.pdbx_seq_one_letter_code
_entity_poly.pdbx_strand_id
1 'polypeptide(L)'
;DSDSKHLLISEVDHEVNSGPMNIQFDSSDLRSKRPFYIEPTNIVNVNNAIQRVSDHASAMNKRIHYYSRLTTPADKALAGFTTGMCVIILMGLLTLYCCYRVVKSRTMISSLDTTMWEYPDVCRYYFGSFGQWSSLLFSLVSLIGAMIVYWVLMSNFLFNTGKFIFNFIHHINDTDTVLSTNNSNPVICPSAGSGGQPDNSSMIFYANDTEIQLFEKWWNKSKTVPFYLVGLLLPLLNFKSPSFFSKFNILGTVSVLYLIFLVTLKAVRLGFHLEFHWFIPTEFFVPEIRFQFPQLTGVLTLAFFIHNCIITLLKNNKNQENNVRDLCIAYLLVTLTYLYIGVLVFASFPSPPLSKDCIEQNFLDNFPSSDTLSFIARIFLLFQMMTVYPLLGYLARVQLLGHVFGDVYPSIFHVLVLNLIIVGAGVIMACFYPNIGGIIRYSGAACGLAFVFIYPSLIYIISLYHEERLTWPKLIFHVFIIILGLANLIVQFFM
;
A
#
# COMPACT_ATOMS: atom_id res chain seq x y z
N ASP A 1 10.68 -83.74 -43.89
CA ASP A 1 12.07 -83.89 -43.41
C ASP A 1 12.94 -82.83 -44.08
N SER A 2 13.12 -81.68 -43.44
CA SER A 2 14.08 -81.41 -42.35
C SER A 2 15.53 -81.42 -42.85
N ASP A 3 16.05 -80.22 -43.12
CA ASP A 3 17.47 -79.86 -43.25
C ASP A 3 17.53 -78.32 -43.15
N SER A 4 18.52 -77.61 -42.64
CA SER A 4 19.77 -77.90 -41.93
C SER A 4 20.45 -76.53 -41.60
N LYS A 5 21.20 -76.47 -40.48
CA LYS A 5 22.40 -75.65 -40.18
C LYS A 5 22.48 -74.09 -40.26
N HIS A 6 23.48 -73.62 -39.47
CA HIS A 6 24.32 -72.38 -39.52
C HIS A 6 23.81 -71.14 -38.73
N LEU A 7 24.50 -70.68 -37.66
CA LEU A 7 25.78 -69.94 -37.57
C LEU A 7 25.81 -68.66 -38.41
N LEU A 8 25.90 -67.48 -37.76
CA LEU A 8 27.02 -66.53 -37.93
C LEU A 8 26.81 -65.23 -37.13
N ILE A 9 27.90 -64.79 -36.50
CA ILE A 9 28.16 -63.48 -35.89
C ILE A 9 29.00 -62.68 -36.89
N SER A 10 28.77 -61.37 -37.03
CA SER A 10 29.79 -60.35 -37.35
C SER A 10 29.32 -59.01 -36.75
N GLU A 11 29.92 -58.46 -35.69
CA GLU A 11 31.16 -57.66 -35.57
C GLU A 11 31.09 -56.21 -36.15
N VAL A 12 31.35 -55.23 -35.24
CA VAL A 12 32.00 -53.90 -35.43
C VAL A 12 31.13 -52.78 -36.08
N ASP A 13 30.96 -51.52 -35.60
CA ASP A 13 31.55 -50.70 -34.52
C ASP A 13 30.65 -49.48 -34.12
N HIS A 14 30.84 -49.03 -32.87
CA HIS A 14 30.68 -47.70 -32.24
C HIS A 14 29.73 -46.59 -32.79
N GLU A 15 28.78 -46.12 -31.94
CA GLU A 15 28.82 -44.79 -31.28
C GLU A 15 27.55 -44.46 -30.42
N VAL A 16 27.79 -43.94 -29.21
CA VAL A 16 27.06 -42.87 -28.49
C VAL A 16 25.70 -43.15 -27.77
N ASN A 17 25.72 -42.81 -26.46
CA ASN A 17 24.64 -42.43 -25.53
C ASN A 17 23.69 -43.49 -24.92
N SER A 18 23.96 -43.79 -23.65
CA SER A 18 23.07 -44.47 -22.71
C SER A 18 21.94 -43.55 -22.19
N GLY A 19 20.73 -43.75 -22.70
CA GLY A 19 19.47 -43.35 -22.04
C GLY A 19 18.90 -44.50 -21.18
N PRO A 20 18.05 -44.22 -20.16
CA PRO A 20 17.62 -45.24 -19.22
C PRO A 20 16.40 -46.06 -19.70
N MET A 21 16.55 -47.37 -19.53
CA MET A 21 15.59 -48.48 -19.41
C MET A 21 14.06 -48.19 -19.47
N ASN A 22 13.45 -48.84 -20.46
CA ASN A 22 12.03 -49.20 -20.55
C ASN A 22 11.63 -50.17 -19.42
N ILE A 23 10.52 -49.90 -18.72
CA ILE A 23 9.71 -50.93 -18.05
C ILE A 23 8.31 -50.90 -18.67
N GLN A 24 7.93 -52.06 -19.17
CA GLN A 24 6.73 -52.37 -19.94
C GLN A 24 5.52 -52.50 -19.00
N PHE A 25 4.41 -51.81 -19.31
CA PHE A 25 3.15 -51.94 -18.57
C PHE A 25 2.27 -53.05 -19.18
N ASP A 26 1.78 -53.93 -18.30
CA ASP A 26 0.86 -55.00 -18.60
C ASP A 26 -0.58 -54.46 -18.75
N SER A 27 -1.31 -55.01 -19.72
CA SER A 27 -2.55 -54.45 -20.26
C SER A 27 -3.79 -55.06 -19.61
N SER A 28 -4.29 -54.46 -18.52
CA SER A 28 -5.68 -54.65 -18.11
C SER A 28 -6.16 -53.58 -17.11
N ASP A 29 -6.51 -52.39 -17.60
CA ASP A 29 -7.47 -51.58 -16.86
C ASP A 29 -8.43 -50.82 -17.80
N LEU A 30 -9.70 -51.16 -17.65
CA LEU A 30 -10.82 -50.85 -18.56
C LEU A 30 -11.38 -49.43 -18.35
N ARG A 31 -10.50 -48.44 -18.08
CA ARG A 31 -10.86 -47.03 -17.83
C ARG A 31 -10.51 -46.06 -18.97
N SER A 32 -9.96 -46.53 -20.09
CA SER A 32 -9.46 -45.68 -21.19
C SER A 32 -10.51 -45.15 -22.20
N LYS A 33 -11.82 -45.30 -21.93
CA LYS A 33 -12.88 -44.81 -22.85
C LYS A 33 -13.74 -43.71 -22.23
N ARG A 34 -13.14 -42.54 -21.95
CA ARG A 34 -13.87 -41.26 -21.87
C ARG A 34 -13.11 -40.18 -22.65
N PRO A 35 -13.77 -39.20 -23.27
CA PRO A 35 -13.15 -38.27 -24.23
C PRO A 35 -12.20 -37.24 -23.61
N PHE A 36 -11.96 -37.29 -22.29
CA PHE A 36 -11.05 -36.43 -21.57
C PHE A 36 -10.36 -37.24 -20.47
N TYR A 37 -9.34 -38.01 -20.85
CA TYR A 37 -8.39 -38.62 -19.92
C TYR A 37 -7.07 -37.87 -20.09
N ILE A 38 -6.69 -37.10 -19.06
CA ILE A 38 -5.41 -36.40 -18.98
C ILE A 38 -4.50 -37.26 -18.09
N GLU A 39 -3.35 -37.68 -18.62
CA GLU A 39 -2.35 -38.40 -17.84
C GLU A 39 -1.86 -37.57 -16.64
N PRO A 40 -1.65 -38.18 -15.45
CA PRO A 40 -1.03 -37.50 -14.33
C PRO A 40 0.47 -37.46 -14.53
N THR A 41 0.96 -36.60 -15.41
CA THR A 41 2.38 -36.23 -15.41
C THR A 41 2.61 -35.14 -14.36
N ASN A 42 3.19 -35.55 -13.23
CA ASN A 42 3.87 -34.71 -12.24
C ASN A 42 3.12 -33.48 -11.72
N ILE A 43 2.02 -33.72 -11.01
CA ILE A 43 1.44 -32.74 -10.08
C ILE A 43 1.82 -33.18 -8.67
N VAL A 44 2.83 -32.57 -8.08
CA VAL A 44 2.80 -31.80 -6.81
C VAL A 44 4.22 -31.28 -6.60
N ASN A 45 4.50 -30.04 -7.01
CA ASN A 45 5.62 -29.31 -6.47
C ASN A 45 5.12 -27.94 -6.03
N VAL A 46 4.96 -27.77 -4.70
CA VAL A 46 5.05 -26.58 -3.80
C VAL A 46 4.67 -25.16 -4.33
N ASN A 47 4.14 -25.01 -5.54
CA ASN A 47 3.90 -23.72 -6.21
C ASN A 47 2.50 -23.15 -5.93
N ASN A 48 1.54 -23.97 -5.47
CA ASN A 48 0.18 -23.50 -5.16
C ASN A 48 0.12 -22.55 -3.95
N ALA A 49 1.07 -22.64 -3.02
CA ALA A 49 1.18 -21.70 -1.91
C ALA A 49 1.76 -20.36 -2.38
N ILE A 50 2.83 -20.41 -3.19
CA ILE A 50 3.54 -19.23 -3.70
C ILE A 50 2.69 -18.43 -4.68
N GLN A 51 1.99 -19.11 -5.59
CA GLN A 51 1.13 -18.44 -6.58
C GLN A 51 -0.05 -17.71 -5.90
N ARG A 52 -0.65 -18.32 -4.87
CA ARG A 52 -1.64 -17.63 -4.02
C ARG A 52 -1.02 -16.43 -3.30
N VAL A 53 0.14 -16.59 -2.66
CA VAL A 53 0.83 -15.51 -1.93
C VAL A 53 1.21 -14.33 -2.85
N SER A 54 1.56 -14.59 -4.11
CA SER A 54 1.84 -13.53 -5.09
C SER A 54 0.59 -12.78 -5.56
N ASP A 55 -0.53 -13.46 -5.78
CA ASP A 55 -1.81 -12.79 -6.09
C ASP A 55 -2.25 -11.89 -4.92
N HIS A 56 -2.01 -12.36 -3.70
CA HIS A 56 -2.21 -11.60 -2.46
C HIS A 56 -1.29 -10.36 -2.37
N ALA A 57 0.00 -10.51 -2.70
CA ALA A 57 0.97 -9.42 -2.66
C ALA A 57 0.73 -8.35 -3.75
N SER A 58 0.38 -8.76 -4.97
CA SER A 58 0.02 -7.86 -6.07
C SER A 58 -1.28 -7.09 -5.81
N ALA A 59 -2.29 -7.76 -5.25
CA ALA A 59 -3.51 -7.11 -4.77
C ALA A 59 -3.22 -6.03 -3.72
N MET A 60 -2.35 -6.36 -2.76
CA MET A 60 -1.96 -5.48 -1.66
C MET A 60 -1.21 -4.23 -2.11
N ASN A 61 -0.31 -4.35 -3.09
CA ASN A 61 0.45 -3.19 -3.56
C ASN A 61 -0.47 -2.10 -4.15
N LYS A 62 -1.48 -2.51 -4.95
CA LYS A 62 -2.51 -1.59 -5.46
C LYS A 62 -3.24 -0.85 -4.34
N ARG A 63 -3.31 -1.45 -3.14
CA ARG A 63 -4.05 -0.95 -1.99
C ARG A 63 -3.21 0.02 -1.15
N ILE A 64 -1.92 -0.20 -0.92
CA ILE A 64 -1.02 0.79 -0.26
C ILE A 64 -0.93 2.06 -1.10
N HIS A 65 -0.79 1.90 -2.43
CA HIS A 65 -0.74 3.03 -3.34
C HIS A 65 -1.96 3.94 -3.26
N TYR A 66 -3.11 3.39 -2.87
CA TYR A 66 -4.37 4.12 -2.78
C TYR A 66 -4.38 5.15 -1.64
N TYR A 67 -3.82 4.82 -0.48
CA TYR A 67 -3.82 5.70 0.70
C TYR A 67 -2.98 6.93 0.51
N SER A 68 -1.82 6.76 -0.13
CA SER A 68 -1.01 7.92 -0.50
C SER A 68 -1.80 8.88 -1.40
N ARG A 69 -2.73 8.42 -2.24
CA ARG A 69 -3.55 9.33 -3.07
C ARG A 69 -4.46 10.22 -2.25
N LEU A 70 -4.95 9.74 -1.11
CA LEU A 70 -5.82 10.50 -0.22
C LEU A 70 -5.06 11.60 0.52
N THR A 71 -3.78 11.36 0.84
CA THR A 71 -2.94 12.32 1.58
C THR A 71 -2.14 13.27 0.71
N THR A 72 -1.83 12.87 -0.54
CA THR A 72 -1.02 13.67 -1.48
C THR A 72 -1.48 15.14 -1.62
N PRO A 73 -2.79 15.47 -1.68
CA PRO A 73 -3.22 16.86 -1.84
C PRO A 73 -2.86 17.76 -0.64
N ALA A 74 -3.01 17.27 0.58
CA ALA A 74 -2.69 18.02 1.79
C ALA A 74 -1.18 18.21 1.97
N ASP A 75 -0.42 17.15 1.69
CA ASP A 75 1.04 17.21 1.78
C ASP A 75 1.63 18.17 0.73
N LYS A 76 0.95 18.36 -0.43
CA LYS A 76 1.30 19.41 -1.40
C LYS A 76 1.01 20.81 -0.86
N ALA A 77 -0.10 21.02 -0.16
CA ALA A 77 -0.35 22.31 0.49
C ALA A 77 0.75 22.64 1.51
N LEU A 78 1.26 21.61 2.19
CA LEU A 78 2.35 21.75 3.15
C LEU A 78 3.74 21.96 2.52
N ALA A 79 4.01 21.36 1.36
CA ALA A 79 5.28 21.51 0.63
C ALA A 79 5.31 22.76 -0.28
N GLY A 80 4.15 23.32 -0.61
CA GLY A 80 3.98 24.27 -1.71
C GLY A 80 3.73 23.55 -3.02
N PHE A 81 3.03 24.21 -3.95
CA PHE A 81 2.56 23.55 -5.18
C PHE A 81 3.71 23.15 -6.12
N THR A 82 4.59 24.09 -6.47
CA THR A 82 5.75 23.84 -7.34
C THR A 82 6.74 22.86 -6.70
N THR A 83 7.12 23.09 -5.43
CA THR A 83 8.03 22.18 -4.71
C THR A 83 7.43 20.79 -4.56
N GLY A 84 6.14 20.66 -4.21
CA GLY A 84 5.47 19.37 -4.09
C GLY A 84 5.45 18.58 -5.40
N MET A 85 5.25 19.25 -6.54
CA MET A 85 5.32 18.64 -7.86
C MET A 85 6.72 18.11 -8.20
N CYS A 86 7.75 18.91 -7.97
CA CYS A 86 9.14 18.50 -8.15
C CYS A 86 9.49 17.30 -7.24
N VAL A 87 9.08 17.34 -5.97
CA VAL A 87 9.35 16.27 -5.00
C VAL A 87 8.68 14.95 -5.41
N ILE A 88 7.43 14.96 -5.89
CA ILE A 88 6.76 13.74 -6.38
C ILE A 88 7.54 13.09 -7.53
N ILE A 89 7.99 13.89 -8.50
CA ILE A 89 8.74 13.39 -9.66
C ILE A 89 10.11 12.84 -9.22
N LEU A 90 10.85 13.60 -8.40
CA LEU A 90 12.17 13.19 -7.91
C LEU A 90 12.10 11.93 -7.04
N MET A 91 11.15 11.87 -6.11
CA MET A 91 10.94 10.67 -5.28
C MET A 91 10.48 9.48 -6.12
N GLY A 92 9.62 9.68 -7.11
CA GLY A 92 9.21 8.62 -8.04
C GLY A 92 10.39 8.03 -8.82
N LEU A 93 11.30 8.87 -9.35
CA LEU A 93 12.51 8.44 -10.03
C LEU A 93 13.49 7.73 -9.09
N LEU A 94 13.71 8.27 -7.90
CA LEU A 94 14.63 7.73 -6.91
C LEU A 94 14.15 6.35 -6.41
N THR A 95 12.86 6.22 -6.09
CA THR A 95 12.27 4.97 -5.61
C THR A 95 12.21 3.91 -6.72
N LEU A 96 11.95 4.31 -7.97
CA LEU A 96 12.06 3.42 -9.15
C LEU A 96 13.48 2.87 -9.29
N TYR A 97 14.50 3.74 -9.20
CA TYR A 97 15.90 3.31 -9.25
C TYR A 97 16.20 2.29 -8.14
N CYS A 98 15.81 2.60 -6.90
CA CYS A 98 16.01 1.70 -5.77
C CYS A 98 15.27 0.36 -5.96
N CYS A 99 14.05 0.39 -6.51
CA CYS A 99 13.28 -0.82 -6.79
C CYS A 99 13.94 -1.66 -7.89
N TYR A 100 14.50 -1.02 -8.92
CA TYR A 100 15.31 -1.69 -9.94
C TYR A 100 16.52 -2.39 -9.30
N ARG A 101 17.19 -1.75 -8.32
CA ARG A 101 18.29 -2.37 -7.57
C ARG A 101 17.85 -3.61 -6.81
N VAL A 102 16.71 -3.56 -6.15
CA VAL A 102 16.10 -4.72 -5.46
C VAL A 102 15.82 -5.86 -6.43
N VAL A 103 15.28 -5.58 -7.61
CA VAL A 103 15.00 -6.64 -8.60
C VAL A 103 16.30 -7.25 -9.12
N LYS A 104 17.31 -6.43 -9.37
CA LYS A 104 18.61 -6.87 -9.92
C LYS A 104 19.50 -7.56 -8.89
N SER A 105 19.28 -7.38 -7.59
CA SER A 105 20.12 -7.98 -6.55
C SER A 105 20.13 -9.52 -6.60
N ARG A 106 19.02 -10.16 -7.03
CA ARG A 106 18.98 -11.62 -7.21
C ARG A 106 19.91 -12.09 -8.33
N THR A 107 19.89 -11.39 -9.46
CA THR A 107 20.71 -11.76 -10.63
C THR A 107 22.21 -11.54 -10.42
N MET A 108 22.61 -10.81 -9.38
CA MET A 108 24.02 -10.61 -9.04
C MET A 108 24.61 -11.75 -8.20
N ILE A 109 23.77 -12.62 -7.64
CA ILE A 109 24.21 -13.80 -6.90
C ILE A 109 24.29 -14.96 -7.91
N SER A 110 25.46 -15.16 -8.52
CA SER A 110 25.69 -16.18 -9.55
C SER A 110 26.00 -17.58 -8.98
N SER A 111 26.22 -17.70 -7.67
CA SER A 111 26.72 -18.93 -7.04
C SER A 111 25.64 -19.87 -6.48
N LEU A 112 24.37 -19.45 -6.39
CA LEU A 112 23.28 -20.21 -5.78
C LEU A 112 21.98 -20.08 -6.58
N ASP A 113 21.13 -21.12 -6.52
CA ASP A 113 19.76 -21.05 -7.05
C ASP A 113 18.89 -20.14 -6.17
N THR A 114 18.80 -18.87 -6.59
CA THR A 114 18.04 -17.80 -5.93
C THR A 114 16.57 -17.77 -6.35
N THR A 115 16.08 -18.75 -7.13
CA THR A 115 14.73 -18.70 -7.71
C THR A 115 13.62 -18.62 -6.65
N MET A 116 13.83 -19.16 -5.45
CA MET A 116 12.86 -19.13 -4.34
C MET A 116 13.08 -18.00 -3.33
N TRP A 117 14.12 -17.17 -3.50
CA TRP A 117 14.48 -16.18 -2.49
C TRP A 117 13.62 -14.93 -2.59
N GLU A 118 13.11 -14.48 -1.45
CA GLU A 118 12.45 -13.19 -1.29
C GLU A 118 13.46 -12.11 -0.90
N TYR A 119 13.06 -10.84 -0.93
CA TYR A 119 13.98 -9.75 -0.61
C TYR A 119 14.63 -9.84 0.79
N PRO A 120 13.91 -10.25 1.85
CA PRO A 120 14.53 -10.49 3.16
C PRO A 120 15.59 -11.61 3.14
N ASP A 121 15.44 -12.63 2.28
CA ASP A 121 16.43 -13.70 2.14
C ASP A 121 17.70 -13.20 1.45
N VAL A 122 17.56 -12.28 0.48
CA VAL A 122 18.70 -11.57 -0.11
C VAL A 122 19.44 -10.76 0.97
N CYS A 123 18.70 -10.07 1.85
CA CYS A 123 19.30 -9.34 2.97
C CYS A 123 20.04 -10.27 3.95
N ARG A 124 19.50 -11.46 4.21
CA ARG A 124 20.15 -12.49 5.02
C ARG A 124 21.46 -12.99 4.40
N TYR A 125 21.51 -13.14 3.08
CA TYR A 125 22.73 -13.58 2.39
C TYR A 125 23.87 -12.57 2.54
N TYR A 126 23.62 -11.28 2.32
CA TYR A 126 24.66 -10.25 2.35
C TYR A 126 25.05 -9.80 3.77
N PHE A 127 24.10 -9.70 4.70
CA PHE A 127 24.33 -9.13 6.04
C PHE A 127 24.21 -10.16 7.18
N GLY A 128 24.03 -11.45 6.86
CA GLY A 128 23.91 -12.52 7.85
C GLY A 128 22.67 -12.38 8.75
N SER A 129 22.83 -12.78 10.01
CA SER A 129 21.75 -12.75 11.01
C SER A 129 21.23 -11.33 11.30
N PHE A 130 22.13 -10.32 11.26
CA PHE A 130 21.76 -8.92 11.43
C PHE A 130 20.80 -8.46 10.32
N GLY A 131 21.09 -8.79 9.06
CA GLY A 131 20.22 -8.48 7.92
C GLY A 131 18.85 -9.10 8.03
N GLN A 132 18.78 -10.34 8.53
CA GLN A 132 17.52 -11.05 8.69
C GLN A 132 16.60 -10.38 9.74
N TRP A 133 17.13 -10.10 10.93
CA TRP A 133 16.35 -9.43 11.99
C TRP A 133 16.01 -7.99 11.66
N SER A 134 16.97 -7.25 11.08
CA SER A 134 16.75 -5.85 10.71
C SER A 134 15.73 -5.73 9.57
N SER A 135 15.79 -6.58 8.54
CA SER A 135 14.79 -6.56 7.45
C SER A 135 13.41 -6.96 7.96
N LEU A 136 13.30 -7.95 8.86
CA LEU A 136 12.04 -8.29 9.49
C LEU A 136 11.44 -7.09 10.25
N LEU A 137 12.25 -6.42 11.08
CA LEU A 137 11.81 -5.26 11.87
C LEU A 137 11.23 -4.15 10.99
N PHE A 138 12.00 -3.68 10.00
CA PHE A 138 11.55 -2.58 9.13
C PHE A 138 10.36 -2.98 8.24
N SER A 139 10.23 -4.26 7.88
CA SER A 139 9.06 -4.77 7.16
C SER A 139 7.82 -4.73 8.04
N LEU A 140 7.93 -5.17 9.30
CA LEU A 140 6.83 -5.12 10.26
C LEU A 140 6.40 -3.69 10.57
N VAL A 141 7.34 -2.74 10.68
CA VAL A 141 7.02 -1.31 10.83
C VAL A 141 6.10 -0.83 9.70
N SER A 142 6.42 -1.18 8.44
CA SER A 142 5.59 -0.79 7.29
C SER A 142 4.19 -1.43 7.32
N LEU A 143 4.10 -2.71 7.70
CA LEU A 143 2.83 -3.45 7.74
C LEU A 143 1.93 -2.98 8.87
N ILE A 144 2.48 -2.87 10.09
CA ILE A 144 1.74 -2.40 11.27
C ILE A 144 1.33 -0.95 11.07
N GLY A 145 2.22 -0.10 10.54
CA GLY A 145 1.90 1.29 10.20
C GLY A 145 0.71 1.40 9.23
N ALA A 146 0.71 0.60 8.16
CA ALA A 146 -0.42 0.55 7.23
C ALA A 146 -1.71 0.06 7.91
N MET A 147 -1.64 -0.96 8.77
CA MET A 147 -2.81 -1.44 9.51
C MET A 147 -3.38 -0.35 10.45
N ILE A 148 -2.54 0.38 11.16
CA ILE A 148 -2.98 1.49 12.02
C ILE A 148 -3.68 2.57 11.18
N VAL A 149 -3.09 3.00 10.07
CA VAL A 149 -3.69 3.99 9.14
C VAL A 149 -5.05 3.53 8.63
N TYR A 150 -5.17 2.25 8.28
CA TYR A 150 -6.43 1.68 7.82
C TYR A 150 -7.48 1.76 8.91
N TRP A 151 -7.11 1.47 10.17
CA TRP A 151 -8.04 1.56 11.29
C TRP A 151 -8.57 2.99 11.49
N VAL A 152 -7.69 3.98 11.42
CA VAL A 152 -8.05 5.41 11.53
C VAL A 152 -8.99 5.82 10.40
N LEU A 153 -8.66 5.45 9.15
CA LEU A 153 -9.47 5.79 7.99
C LEU A 153 -10.81 5.06 7.95
N MET A 154 -10.85 3.77 8.27
CA MET A 154 -12.11 3.03 8.40
C MET A 154 -13.00 3.64 9.46
N SER A 155 -12.44 4.08 10.60
CA SER A 155 -13.21 4.76 11.65
C SER A 155 -13.78 6.08 11.15
N ASN A 156 -12.98 6.86 10.42
CA ASN A 156 -13.42 8.12 9.82
C ASN A 156 -14.54 7.89 8.78
N PHE A 157 -14.36 6.96 7.84
CA PHE A 157 -15.36 6.66 6.82
C PHE A 157 -16.63 6.09 7.42
N LEU A 158 -16.54 5.17 8.39
CA LEU A 158 -17.70 4.62 9.08
C LEU A 158 -18.47 5.70 9.83
N PHE A 159 -17.78 6.60 10.54
CA PHE A 159 -18.39 7.73 11.23
C PHE A 159 -19.19 8.60 10.26
N ASN A 160 -18.54 9.04 9.18
CA ASN A 160 -19.13 9.89 8.16
C ASN A 160 -20.30 9.22 7.41
N THR A 161 -20.18 7.92 7.11
CA THR A 161 -21.26 7.12 6.51
C THR A 161 -22.47 7.04 7.44
N GLY A 162 -22.25 6.80 8.75
CA GLY A 162 -23.33 6.79 9.73
C GLY A 162 -23.99 8.14 9.91
N LYS A 163 -23.21 9.23 9.95
CA LYS A 163 -23.72 10.61 10.02
C LYS A 163 -24.58 10.95 8.80
N PHE A 164 -24.17 10.56 7.59
CA PHE A 164 -25.00 10.74 6.40
C PHE A 164 -26.33 9.99 6.49
N ILE A 165 -26.30 8.71 6.87
CA ILE A 165 -27.53 7.90 6.99
C ILE A 165 -28.48 8.51 8.03
N PHE A 166 -27.95 8.93 9.18
CA PHE A 166 -28.75 9.58 10.22
C PHE A 166 -29.37 10.90 9.71
N ASN A 167 -28.56 11.78 9.13
CA ASN A 167 -29.05 13.06 8.61
C ASN A 167 -30.08 12.87 7.49
N PHE A 168 -29.92 11.85 6.65
CA PHE A 168 -30.87 11.50 5.59
C PHE A 168 -32.21 11.02 6.15
N ILE A 169 -32.19 10.18 7.18
CA ILE A 169 -33.41 9.65 7.84
C ILE A 169 -34.16 10.76 8.59
N HIS A 170 -33.44 11.64 9.28
CA HIS A 170 -34.04 12.68 10.11
C HIS A 170 -34.24 14.01 9.36
N HIS A 171 -34.00 14.06 8.05
CA HIS A 171 -34.10 15.26 7.21
C HIS A 171 -33.35 16.49 7.78
N ILE A 172 -32.17 16.26 8.38
CA ILE A 172 -31.35 17.33 8.96
C ILE A 172 -30.44 17.91 7.88
N ASN A 173 -30.64 19.20 7.56
CA ASN A 173 -29.70 19.97 6.74
C ASN A 173 -28.62 20.56 7.65
N ASP A 174 -27.45 19.92 7.63
CA ASP A 174 -26.28 20.32 8.42
C ASP A 174 -25.51 21.43 7.66
N THR A 175 -25.98 22.68 7.74
CA THR A 175 -25.34 23.82 7.03
C THR A 175 -24.64 24.83 7.94
N ASP A 176 -24.83 24.79 9.26
CA ASP A 176 -24.65 26.03 10.05
C ASP A 176 -23.45 26.05 11.02
N THR A 177 -22.58 25.04 11.06
CA THR A 177 -21.49 24.98 12.07
C THR A 177 -20.06 24.97 11.54
N VAL A 178 -19.84 24.89 10.22
CA VAL A 178 -18.49 24.80 9.63
C VAL A 178 -18.37 25.79 8.48
N LEU A 179 -17.26 26.56 8.46
CA LEU A 179 -16.92 27.47 7.39
C LEU A 179 -17.04 26.75 6.03
N SER A 180 -18.03 27.15 5.24
CA SER A 180 -18.38 26.51 3.97
C SER A 180 -18.56 27.55 2.87
N THR A 181 -18.38 27.12 1.62
CA THR A 181 -18.66 27.98 0.46
C THR A 181 -20.17 28.14 0.26
N ASN A 182 -20.66 29.36 0.05
CA ASN A 182 -22.09 29.70 -0.15
C ASN A 182 -22.69 29.21 -1.50
N ASN A 183 -22.11 28.15 -2.09
CA ASN A 183 -22.50 27.61 -3.39
C ASN A 183 -23.23 26.26 -3.26
N SER A 184 -23.85 25.83 -4.35
CA SER A 184 -24.55 24.54 -4.49
C SER A 184 -23.68 23.29 -4.24
N ASN A 185 -22.35 23.42 -4.16
CA ASN A 185 -21.44 22.34 -3.78
C ASN A 185 -20.49 22.83 -2.67
N PRO A 186 -20.89 22.75 -1.39
CA PRO A 186 -20.08 23.26 -0.29
C PRO A 186 -18.79 22.45 -0.10
N VAL A 187 -17.68 23.16 0.12
CA VAL A 187 -16.39 22.63 0.60
C VAL A 187 -16.19 23.19 2.01
N ILE A 188 -15.72 22.35 2.94
CA ILE A 188 -15.63 22.68 4.36
C ILE A 188 -14.18 22.76 4.87
N CYS A 189 -13.98 23.62 5.87
CA CYS A 189 -12.76 23.74 6.65
C CYS A 189 -12.92 23.27 8.09
N PRO A 190 -12.77 21.96 8.37
CA PRO A 190 -13.00 21.42 9.70
C PRO A 190 -12.01 21.94 10.74
N SER A 191 -10.76 22.23 10.37
CA SER A 191 -9.73 22.75 11.28
C SER A 191 -10.00 24.17 11.83
N ALA A 192 -10.81 24.99 11.14
CA ALA A 192 -11.14 26.36 11.58
C ALA A 192 -12.15 26.40 12.75
N GLY A 193 -12.93 25.34 12.96
CA GLY A 193 -13.97 25.28 14.00
C GLY A 193 -13.45 25.10 15.43
N SER A 194 -12.14 24.89 15.64
CA SER A 194 -11.55 24.79 17.00
C SER A 194 -10.99 26.11 17.54
N GLY A 195 -10.91 27.15 16.69
CA GLY A 195 -10.36 28.46 17.03
C GLY A 195 -11.44 29.52 17.23
N GLY A 196 -12.09 29.50 18.40
CA GLY A 196 -12.75 30.63 19.05
C GLY A 196 -13.59 31.60 18.23
N GLN A 197 -14.91 31.38 18.20
CA GLN A 197 -15.89 32.46 18.24
C GLN A 197 -17.16 31.97 18.96
N PRO A 198 -17.66 32.65 20.01
CA PRO A 198 -18.92 32.28 20.65
C PRO A 198 -20.06 32.79 19.77
N ASP A 199 -20.65 31.92 18.96
CA ASP A 199 -21.78 32.29 18.13
C ASP A 199 -23.04 32.49 18.99
N ASN A 200 -23.42 33.75 19.17
CA ASN A 200 -24.79 34.14 19.49
C ASN A 200 -25.68 33.86 18.27
N SER A 201 -26.04 32.60 18.06
CA SER A 201 -27.05 32.22 17.08
C SER A 201 -28.19 31.51 17.78
N SER A 202 -29.34 32.19 17.83
CA SER A 202 -30.62 31.64 18.25
C SER A 202 -31.01 30.48 17.35
N MET A 203 -30.77 29.27 17.85
CA MET A 203 -31.06 28.00 17.22
C MET A 203 -32.58 27.76 17.21
N ILE A 204 -33.25 27.91 16.06
CA ILE A 204 -34.61 27.40 15.85
C ILE A 204 -34.48 26.01 15.24
N PHE A 205 -34.53 24.95 16.06
CA PHE A 205 -34.47 23.56 15.61
C PHE A 205 -35.72 22.79 16.05
N TYR A 206 -36.47 22.26 15.08
CA TYR A 206 -37.60 21.34 15.26
C TYR A 206 -37.12 19.88 15.07
N ALA A 207 -36.26 19.40 15.96
CA ALA A 207 -35.96 17.98 16.12
C ALA A 207 -35.78 17.68 17.61
N ASN A 208 -36.24 16.51 18.09
CA ASN A 208 -36.12 16.11 19.50
C ASN A 208 -34.65 16.11 19.93
N ASP A 209 -34.23 17.14 20.67
CA ASP A 209 -32.87 17.39 21.19
C ASP A 209 -32.26 16.14 21.86
N THR A 210 -33.11 15.31 22.49
CA THR A 210 -32.71 14.05 23.12
C THR A 210 -32.17 13.00 22.14
N GLU A 211 -32.69 12.89 20.91
CA GLU A 211 -32.26 11.87 19.94
C GLU A 211 -30.92 12.22 19.30
N ILE A 212 -30.69 13.51 19.01
CA ILE A 212 -29.42 14.01 18.48
C ILE A 212 -28.32 13.85 19.53
N GLN A 213 -28.58 14.22 20.79
CA GLN A 213 -27.62 14.03 21.88
C GLN A 213 -27.32 12.55 22.14
N LEU A 214 -28.32 11.66 21.98
CA LEU A 214 -28.09 10.22 22.06
C LEU A 214 -27.23 9.72 20.90
N PHE A 215 -27.51 10.16 19.68
CA PHE A 215 -26.72 9.81 18.50
C PHE A 215 -25.26 10.27 18.67
N GLU A 216 -25.01 11.51 19.07
CA GLU A 216 -23.66 12.03 19.28
C GLU A 216 -22.90 11.28 20.39
N LYS A 217 -23.61 10.81 21.43
CA LYS A 217 -23.04 10.00 22.50
C LYS A 217 -22.63 8.60 22.02
N TRP A 218 -23.47 7.95 21.21
CA TRP A 218 -23.24 6.59 20.72
C TRP A 218 -22.45 6.51 19.42
N TRP A 219 -22.34 7.61 18.67
CA TRP A 219 -21.72 7.70 17.35
C TRP A 219 -20.66 8.80 17.33
N ASN A 220 -19.57 8.59 18.08
CA ASN A 220 -18.48 9.55 18.20
C ASN A 220 -17.24 9.06 17.42
N LYS A 221 -16.70 9.94 16.56
CA LYS A 221 -15.54 9.68 15.68
C LYS A 221 -14.33 9.10 16.42
N SER A 222 -14.00 9.62 17.60
CA SER A 222 -12.78 9.27 18.35
C SER A 222 -13.04 8.36 19.54
N LYS A 223 -14.30 8.08 19.89
CA LYS A 223 -14.64 7.23 21.04
C LYS A 223 -15.28 5.91 20.61
N THR A 224 -16.53 5.91 20.16
CA THR A 224 -17.29 4.67 19.99
C THR A 224 -17.05 3.96 18.66
N VAL A 225 -16.92 4.71 17.56
CA VAL A 225 -16.80 4.16 16.20
C VAL A 225 -15.59 3.22 16.03
N PRO A 226 -14.38 3.53 16.53
CA PRO A 226 -13.25 2.61 16.45
C PRO A 226 -13.48 1.26 17.13
N PHE A 227 -14.31 1.19 18.19
CA PHE A 227 -14.61 -0.07 18.87
C PHE A 227 -15.63 -0.93 18.12
N TYR A 228 -16.59 -0.34 17.38
CA TYR A 228 -17.51 -1.11 16.55
C TYR A 228 -16.79 -1.89 15.46
N LEU A 229 -15.69 -1.34 14.92
CA LEU A 229 -14.83 -2.04 13.97
C LEU A 229 -14.13 -3.24 14.58
N VAL A 230 -13.87 -3.28 15.90
CA VAL A 230 -13.29 -4.46 16.57
C VAL A 230 -14.22 -5.66 16.47
N GLY A 231 -15.50 -5.47 16.78
CA GLY A 231 -16.49 -6.55 16.70
C GLY A 231 -16.62 -7.15 15.30
N LEU A 232 -16.40 -6.33 14.28
CA LEU A 232 -16.44 -6.76 12.88
C LEU A 232 -15.12 -7.39 12.43
N LEU A 233 -13.98 -6.68 12.57
CA LEU A 233 -12.72 -7.06 11.94
C LEU A 233 -11.89 -8.07 12.74
N LEU A 234 -12.03 -8.13 14.07
CA LEU A 234 -11.27 -9.08 14.89
C LEU A 234 -11.64 -10.54 14.57
N PRO A 235 -12.93 -10.92 14.41
CA PRO A 235 -13.27 -12.25 13.90
C PRO A 235 -12.68 -12.52 12.51
N LEU A 236 -12.73 -11.54 11.60
CA LEU A 236 -12.20 -11.68 10.24
C LEU A 236 -10.68 -11.93 10.20
N LEU A 237 -9.92 -11.33 11.11
CA LEU A 237 -8.46 -11.50 11.22
C LEU A 237 -8.05 -12.90 11.70
N ASN A 238 -8.93 -13.62 12.37
CA ASN A 238 -8.63 -14.94 12.93
C ASN A 238 -8.85 -16.09 11.93
N PHE A 239 -9.37 -15.80 10.72
CA PHE A 239 -9.50 -16.82 9.69
C PHE A 239 -8.14 -17.38 9.24
N LYS A 240 -8.09 -18.71 9.09
CA LYS A 240 -6.84 -19.43 8.78
C LYS A 240 -6.34 -19.17 7.34
N SER A 241 -7.23 -18.88 6.40
CA SER A 241 -6.89 -18.65 4.99
C SER A 241 -7.40 -17.29 4.47
N PRO A 242 -6.54 -16.51 3.79
CA PRO A 242 -6.93 -15.22 3.21
C PRO A 242 -7.62 -15.34 1.83
N SER A 243 -7.77 -16.56 1.29
CA SER A 243 -8.22 -16.83 -0.09
C SER A 243 -9.62 -16.29 -0.41
N PHE A 244 -10.47 -16.10 0.61
CA PHE A 244 -11.78 -15.46 0.44
C PHE A 244 -11.63 -13.96 0.16
N PHE A 245 -10.74 -13.27 0.88
CA PHE A 245 -10.56 -11.82 0.79
C PHE A 245 -9.84 -11.34 -0.47
N SER A 246 -9.05 -12.21 -1.13
CA SER A 246 -8.45 -11.87 -2.44
C SER A 246 -9.47 -11.76 -3.56
N LYS A 247 -10.60 -12.48 -3.49
CA LYS A 247 -11.66 -12.38 -4.51
C LYS A 247 -12.27 -10.97 -4.56
N PHE A 248 -12.26 -10.24 -3.43
CA PHE A 248 -12.71 -8.86 -3.34
C PHE A 248 -11.71 -7.84 -3.87
N ASN A 249 -10.60 -8.26 -4.50
CA ASN A 249 -9.62 -7.34 -5.07
C ASN A 249 -10.20 -6.46 -6.19
N ILE A 250 -11.22 -6.92 -6.91
CA ILE A 250 -11.91 -6.11 -7.91
C ILE A 250 -12.49 -4.81 -7.32
N LEU A 251 -12.92 -4.84 -6.06
CA LEU A 251 -13.51 -3.69 -5.40
C LEU A 251 -12.49 -2.55 -5.20
N GLY A 252 -11.21 -2.87 -5.00
CA GLY A 252 -10.16 -1.86 -4.91
C GLY A 252 -9.96 -1.12 -6.23
N THR A 253 -10.01 -1.83 -7.37
CA THR A 253 -9.93 -1.19 -8.69
C THR A 253 -11.12 -0.28 -8.94
N VAL A 254 -12.34 -0.74 -8.61
CA VAL A 254 -13.56 0.07 -8.75
C VAL A 254 -13.50 1.33 -7.89
N SER A 255 -13.03 1.20 -6.64
CA SER A 255 -12.85 2.30 -5.70
C SER A 255 -11.87 3.36 -6.21
N VAL A 256 -10.75 2.92 -6.79
CA VAL A 256 -9.76 3.81 -7.40
C VAL A 256 -10.33 4.57 -8.60
N LEU A 257 -11.02 3.87 -9.49
CA LEU A 257 -11.62 4.48 -10.68
C LEU A 257 -12.71 5.48 -10.29
N TYR A 258 -13.53 5.14 -9.29
CA TYR A 258 -14.53 6.04 -8.76
C TYR A 258 -13.91 7.28 -8.10
N LEU A 259 -12.81 7.13 -7.35
CA LEU A 259 -12.10 8.27 -6.76
C LEU A 259 -11.57 9.21 -7.85
N ILE A 260 -10.95 8.67 -8.90
CA ILE A 260 -10.45 9.48 -10.02
C ILE A 260 -11.62 10.23 -10.67
N PHE A 261 -12.72 9.55 -10.94
CA PHE A 261 -13.94 10.17 -11.48
C PHE A 261 -14.49 11.28 -10.58
N LEU A 262 -14.56 11.06 -9.27
CA LEU A 262 -15.01 12.05 -8.29
C LEU A 262 -14.13 13.29 -8.32
N VAL A 263 -12.80 13.12 -8.28
CA VAL A 263 -11.84 14.23 -8.30
C VAL A 263 -11.96 15.02 -9.59
N THR A 264 -12.07 14.36 -10.75
CA THR A 264 -12.26 15.04 -12.04
C THR A 264 -13.57 15.82 -12.07
N LEU A 265 -14.67 15.21 -11.64
CA LEU A 265 -15.98 15.86 -11.65
C LEU A 265 -16.04 17.06 -10.68
N LYS A 266 -15.47 16.93 -9.48
CA LYS A 266 -15.39 18.04 -8.51
C LYS A 266 -14.49 19.15 -9.02
N ALA A 267 -13.36 18.83 -9.65
CA ALA A 267 -12.49 19.83 -10.25
C ALA A 267 -13.18 20.62 -11.37
N VAL A 268 -13.96 19.96 -12.24
CA VAL A 268 -14.73 20.63 -13.30
C VAL A 268 -15.84 21.52 -12.73
N ARG A 269 -16.50 21.11 -11.64
CA ARG A 269 -17.57 21.91 -11.01
C ARG A 269 -17.05 23.10 -10.21
N LEU A 270 -15.94 22.93 -9.51
CA LEU A 270 -15.36 23.97 -8.65
C LEU A 270 -14.52 24.96 -9.46
N GLY A 271 -13.99 24.56 -10.62
CA GLY A 271 -13.08 25.41 -11.40
C GLY A 271 -11.66 25.39 -10.85
N PHE A 272 -10.78 26.19 -11.44
CA PHE A 272 -9.38 26.30 -11.02
C PHE A 272 -9.11 27.64 -10.35
N HIS A 273 -8.51 27.59 -9.16
CA HIS A 273 -8.19 28.72 -8.30
C HIS A 273 -6.71 28.67 -7.92
N LEU A 274 -5.86 29.24 -8.77
CA LEU A 274 -4.41 29.24 -8.60
C LEU A 274 -3.88 30.67 -8.70
N GLU A 275 -3.18 31.10 -7.66
CA GLU A 275 -2.33 32.29 -7.66
C GLU A 275 -0.96 31.88 -7.15
N PHE A 276 0.09 32.35 -7.82
CA PHE A 276 1.46 31.92 -7.57
C PHE A 276 2.21 32.96 -6.75
N HIS A 277 2.45 32.65 -5.48
CA HIS A 277 3.30 33.44 -4.60
C HIS A 277 4.52 32.61 -4.19
N TRP A 278 5.72 33.05 -4.56
CA TRP A 278 6.92 32.21 -4.46
C TRP A 278 7.38 31.97 -3.02
N PHE A 279 7.43 33.03 -2.20
CA PHE A 279 8.01 32.97 -0.85
C PHE A 279 7.11 33.56 0.23
N ILE A 280 6.17 34.44 -0.14
CA ILE A 280 5.35 35.20 0.81
C ILE A 280 3.98 34.53 0.88
N PRO A 281 3.51 34.09 2.07
CA PRO A 281 2.16 33.57 2.21
C PRO A 281 1.14 34.70 2.08
N THR A 282 -0.01 34.40 1.48
CA THR A 282 -1.20 35.28 1.51
C THR A 282 -2.28 34.64 2.37
N GLU A 283 -3.37 35.36 2.64
CA GLU A 283 -4.47 34.86 3.47
C GLU A 283 -5.10 33.57 2.90
N PHE A 284 -5.23 33.49 1.57
CA PHE A 284 -5.90 32.37 0.89
C PHE A 284 -4.95 31.40 0.18
N PHE A 285 -3.72 31.82 -0.15
CA PHE A 285 -2.76 31.02 -0.92
C PHE A 285 -1.49 30.71 -0.13
N VAL A 286 -1.10 29.44 -0.18
CA VAL A 286 0.18 28.95 0.37
C VAL A 286 1.34 29.29 -0.57
N PRO A 287 2.54 29.56 -0.05
CA PRO A 287 3.70 29.84 -0.89
C PRO A 287 4.14 28.60 -1.67
N GLU A 288 4.68 28.82 -2.87
CA GLU A 288 5.12 27.75 -3.78
C GLU A 288 6.29 26.93 -3.24
N ILE A 289 7.13 27.55 -2.42
CA ILE A 289 8.30 26.93 -1.78
C ILE A 289 8.12 27.01 -0.26
N ARG A 290 7.79 25.88 0.36
CA ARG A 290 7.71 25.75 1.82
C ARG A 290 8.84 24.87 2.35
N PHE A 291 9.40 25.28 3.48
CA PHE A 291 10.42 24.49 4.16
C PHE A 291 9.87 23.16 4.70
N GLN A 292 8.55 23.00 4.87
CA GLN A 292 7.90 21.76 5.33
C GLN A 292 7.81 20.66 4.25
N PHE A 293 8.42 20.84 3.07
CA PHE A 293 8.50 19.81 2.02
C PHE A 293 9.02 18.42 2.46
N PRO A 294 9.88 18.27 3.50
CA PRO A 294 10.32 16.95 3.94
C PRO A 294 9.17 16.06 4.42
N GLN A 295 8.09 16.62 4.94
CA GLN A 295 6.94 15.82 5.38
C GLN A 295 6.33 15.04 4.20
N LEU A 296 6.26 15.66 3.01
CA LEU A 296 5.84 15.01 1.77
C LEU A 296 6.80 13.88 1.36
N THR A 297 8.11 14.03 1.55
CA THR A 297 9.08 12.97 1.19
C THR A 297 8.89 11.68 2.01
N GLY A 298 8.57 11.80 3.30
CA GLY A 298 8.24 10.66 4.15
C GLY A 298 6.99 9.92 3.67
N VAL A 299 5.94 10.67 3.34
CA VAL A 299 4.68 10.12 2.81
C VAL A 299 4.91 9.43 1.46
N LEU A 300 5.63 10.07 0.55
CA LEU A 300 5.92 9.51 -0.77
C LEU A 300 6.80 8.27 -0.71
N THR A 301 7.62 8.12 0.34
CA THR A 301 8.42 6.91 0.54
C THR A 301 7.52 5.70 0.80
N LEU A 302 6.46 5.86 1.60
CA LEU A 302 5.45 4.79 1.77
C LEU A 302 4.57 4.65 0.52
N ALA A 303 4.29 5.76 -0.18
CA ALA A 303 3.50 5.76 -1.40
C ALA A 303 4.08 4.88 -2.49
N PHE A 304 5.41 4.94 -2.68
CA PHE A 304 6.14 4.17 -3.68
C PHE A 304 6.71 2.86 -3.11
N PHE A 305 6.18 2.37 -1.99
CA PHE A 305 6.71 1.20 -1.30
C PHE A 305 6.16 -0.11 -1.89
N ILE A 306 6.93 -0.73 -2.79
CA ILE A 306 6.70 -2.10 -3.29
C ILE A 306 7.93 -3.02 -3.09
N HIS A 307 9.03 -2.47 -2.59
CA HIS A 307 10.35 -3.11 -2.52
C HIS A 307 10.32 -4.47 -1.81
N ASN A 308 9.43 -4.64 -0.82
CA ASN A 308 9.26 -5.90 -0.10
C ASN A 308 8.67 -7.05 -0.93
N CYS A 309 7.85 -6.75 -1.92
CA CYS A 309 7.06 -7.75 -2.64
C CYS A 309 7.32 -7.76 -4.15
N ILE A 310 8.19 -6.88 -4.65
CA ILE A 310 8.44 -6.75 -6.09
C ILE A 310 9.05 -8.02 -6.69
N ILE A 311 9.92 -8.70 -5.94
CA ILE A 311 10.56 -9.95 -6.35
C ILE A 311 9.52 -11.04 -6.58
N THR A 312 8.61 -11.25 -5.62
CA THR A 312 7.51 -12.19 -5.72
C THR A 312 6.60 -11.87 -6.91
N LEU A 313 6.25 -10.59 -7.06
CA LEU A 313 5.31 -10.12 -8.09
C LEU A 313 5.88 -10.34 -9.50
N LEU A 314 7.14 -9.95 -9.74
CA LEU A 314 7.76 -10.08 -11.05
C LEU A 314 8.07 -11.53 -11.42
N LYS A 315 8.26 -12.43 -10.45
CA LYS A 315 8.47 -13.87 -10.72
C LYS A 315 7.28 -14.50 -11.46
N ASN A 316 6.08 -13.97 -11.28
CA ASN A 316 4.88 -14.44 -11.98
C ASN A 316 4.77 -13.94 -13.42
N ASN A 317 5.63 -13.02 -13.86
CA ASN A 317 5.58 -12.52 -15.23
C ASN A 317 5.95 -13.63 -16.22
N LYS A 318 5.17 -13.79 -17.30
CA LYS A 318 5.43 -14.81 -18.32
C LYS A 318 6.79 -14.59 -19.00
N ASN A 319 7.12 -13.32 -19.26
CA ASN A 319 8.33 -12.92 -19.98
C ASN A 319 9.28 -12.15 -19.05
N GLN A 320 10.18 -12.85 -18.36
CA GLN A 320 11.06 -12.28 -17.32
C GLN A 320 12.02 -11.19 -17.85
N GLU A 321 12.37 -11.20 -19.13
CA GLU A 321 13.25 -10.19 -19.75
C GLU A 321 12.65 -8.78 -19.74
N ASN A 322 11.32 -8.68 -19.81
CA ASN A 322 10.60 -7.41 -19.84
C ASN A 322 10.34 -6.82 -18.45
N ASN A 323 10.77 -7.49 -17.37
CA ASN A 323 10.48 -7.07 -16.00
C ASN A 323 10.91 -5.63 -15.70
N VAL A 324 12.06 -5.19 -16.20
CA VAL A 324 12.57 -3.83 -15.98
C VAL A 324 11.69 -2.80 -16.69
N ARG A 325 11.27 -3.08 -17.93
CA ARG A 325 10.36 -2.22 -18.69
C ARG A 325 9.02 -2.11 -17.97
N ASP A 326 8.44 -3.24 -17.57
CA ASP A 326 7.14 -3.30 -16.91
C ASP A 326 7.17 -2.56 -15.57
N LEU A 327 8.28 -2.67 -14.82
CA LEU A 327 8.53 -1.91 -13.59
C LEU A 327 8.54 -0.39 -13.85
N CYS A 328 9.29 0.07 -14.86
CA CYS A 328 9.38 1.49 -15.21
C CYS A 328 8.01 2.05 -15.63
N ILE A 329 7.26 1.33 -16.47
CA ILE A 329 5.91 1.74 -16.89
C ILE A 329 4.98 1.82 -15.68
N ALA A 330 5.02 0.83 -14.77
CA ALA A 330 4.20 0.83 -13.57
C ALA A 330 4.48 2.05 -12.68
N TYR A 331 5.74 2.36 -12.38
CA TYR A 331 6.12 3.54 -11.59
C TYR A 331 5.73 4.84 -12.28
N LEU A 332 5.88 4.94 -13.61
CA LEU A 332 5.44 6.10 -14.37
C LEU A 332 3.92 6.32 -14.22
N LEU A 333 3.12 5.27 -14.41
CA LEU A 333 1.66 5.35 -14.26
C LEU A 333 1.25 5.72 -12.82
N VAL A 334 1.92 5.15 -11.80
CA VAL A 334 1.66 5.51 -10.40
C VAL A 334 1.99 6.97 -10.13
N THR A 335 3.16 7.44 -10.57
CA THR A 335 3.61 8.83 -10.42
C THR A 335 2.65 9.79 -11.10
N LEU A 336 2.25 9.51 -12.34
CA LEU A 336 1.26 10.30 -13.08
C LEU A 336 -0.10 10.34 -12.37
N THR A 337 -0.53 9.23 -11.76
CA THR A 337 -1.80 9.20 -11.03
C THR A 337 -1.75 10.04 -9.75
N TYR A 338 -0.63 10.00 -9.01
CA TYR A 338 -0.42 10.84 -7.82
C TYR A 338 -0.34 12.32 -8.17
N LEU A 339 0.36 12.61 -9.26
CA LEU A 339 0.45 13.95 -9.81
C LEU A 339 -0.95 14.45 -10.21
N TYR A 340 -1.71 13.67 -10.97
CA TYR A 340 -3.06 14.00 -11.43
C TYR A 340 -4.00 14.35 -10.27
N ILE A 341 -4.16 13.45 -9.30
CA ILE A 341 -5.06 13.66 -8.16
C ILE A 341 -4.58 14.87 -7.33
N GLY A 342 -3.29 14.92 -7.00
CA GLY A 342 -2.77 15.98 -6.16
C GLY A 342 -2.84 17.36 -6.83
N VAL A 343 -2.63 17.46 -8.15
CA VAL A 343 -2.77 18.74 -8.89
C VAL A 343 -4.22 19.16 -8.92
N LEU A 344 -5.14 18.27 -9.31
CA LEU A 344 -6.55 18.63 -9.45
C LEU A 344 -7.16 19.05 -8.13
N VAL A 345 -6.94 18.31 -7.04
CA VAL A 345 -7.49 18.68 -5.73
C VAL A 345 -6.93 20.02 -5.26
N PHE A 346 -5.61 20.23 -5.37
CA PHE A 346 -4.99 21.50 -4.94
C PHE A 346 -5.44 22.70 -5.78
N ALA A 347 -5.50 22.52 -7.10
CA ALA A 347 -5.86 23.58 -8.04
C ALA A 347 -7.36 23.89 -8.00
N SER A 348 -8.22 22.91 -7.73
CA SER A 348 -9.66 23.13 -7.66
C SER A 348 -10.18 23.55 -6.28
N PHE A 349 -9.33 23.49 -5.24
CA PHE A 349 -9.70 23.94 -3.91
C PHE A 349 -10.09 25.43 -3.93
N PRO A 350 -11.28 25.82 -3.41
CA PRO A 350 -11.85 27.15 -3.60
C PRO A 350 -11.14 28.22 -2.77
N SER A 351 -10.21 28.93 -3.40
CA SER A 351 -9.40 30.00 -2.78
C SER A 351 -9.39 31.24 -3.68
N PRO A 352 -9.95 32.40 -3.26
CA PRO A 352 -10.86 32.63 -2.12
C PRO A 352 -12.21 31.88 -2.27
N PRO A 353 -12.97 31.60 -1.19
CA PRO A 353 -12.87 32.16 0.16
C PRO A 353 -12.13 31.29 1.21
N LEU A 354 -11.70 30.07 0.88
CA LEU A 354 -11.00 29.20 1.84
C LEU A 354 -9.49 29.23 1.60
N SER A 355 -8.71 29.23 2.68
CA SER A 355 -7.25 29.14 2.57
C SER A 355 -6.80 27.75 2.13
N LYS A 356 -5.78 27.64 1.27
CA LYS A 356 -5.22 26.35 0.85
C LYS A 356 -4.56 25.55 2.00
N ASP A 357 -4.25 26.18 3.13
CA ASP A 357 -3.82 25.47 4.35
C ASP A 357 -4.93 24.60 4.96
N CYS A 358 -6.19 24.80 4.55
CA CYS A 358 -7.33 24.02 5.02
C CYS A 358 -7.44 22.62 4.38
N ILE A 359 -6.63 22.29 3.37
CA ILE A 359 -6.67 20.98 2.73
C ILE A 359 -6.26 19.91 3.76
N GLU A 360 -7.24 19.09 4.15
CA GLU A 360 -7.07 18.05 5.17
C GLU A 360 -6.31 16.85 4.59
N GLN A 361 -5.55 16.18 5.46
CA GLN A 361 -4.77 14.97 5.10
C GLN A 361 -5.63 13.87 4.47
N ASN A 362 -6.90 13.79 4.83
CA ASN A 362 -7.87 13.09 4.02
C ASN A 362 -8.68 14.13 3.27
N PHE A 363 -8.39 14.37 1.99
CA PHE A 363 -9.10 15.43 1.26
C PHE A 363 -10.61 15.20 1.18
N LEU A 364 -11.07 13.95 1.39
CA LEU A 364 -12.51 13.66 1.51
C LEU A 364 -13.14 14.30 2.75
N ASP A 365 -12.37 14.64 3.78
CA ASP A 365 -12.86 15.35 4.97
C ASP A 365 -13.14 16.84 4.68
N ASN A 366 -12.60 17.39 3.60
CA ASN A 366 -12.99 18.73 3.11
C ASN A 366 -14.35 18.74 2.41
N PHE A 367 -14.97 17.58 2.19
CA PHE A 367 -16.34 17.51 1.68
C PHE A 367 -17.33 17.21 2.81
N PRO A 368 -18.48 17.90 2.84
CA PRO A 368 -19.48 17.72 3.89
C PRO A 368 -20.04 16.30 3.87
N SER A 369 -20.54 15.86 5.02
CA SER A 369 -21.10 14.52 5.15
C SER A 369 -22.34 14.29 4.28
N SER A 370 -23.08 15.35 3.94
CA SER A 370 -24.26 15.36 3.08
C SER A 370 -23.98 15.19 1.58
N ASP A 371 -22.72 15.28 1.13
CA ASP A 371 -22.40 15.15 -0.30
C ASP A 371 -22.49 13.70 -0.77
N THR A 372 -23.52 13.37 -1.56
CA THR A 372 -23.79 12.01 -2.06
C THR A 372 -22.61 11.38 -2.79
N LEU A 373 -21.85 12.16 -3.58
CA LEU A 373 -20.69 11.64 -4.32
C LEU A 373 -19.57 11.24 -3.36
N SER A 374 -19.24 12.11 -2.40
CA SER A 374 -18.26 11.81 -1.37
C SER A 374 -18.71 10.66 -0.49
N PHE A 375 -20.00 10.55 -0.18
CA PHE A 375 -20.57 9.40 0.55
C PHE A 375 -20.36 8.07 -0.18
N ILE A 376 -20.68 7.99 -1.48
CA ILE A 376 -20.46 6.78 -2.28
C ILE A 376 -18.97 6.43 -2.32
N ALA A 377 -18.09 7.43 -2.44
CA ALA A 377 -16.65 7.20 -2.35
C ALA A 377 -16.30 6.55 -1.02
N ARG A 378 -16.65 7.19 0.11
CA ARG A 378 -16.37 6.71 1.47
C ARG A 378 -16.84 5.28 1.70
N ILE A 379 -18.01 4.89 1.17
CA ILE A 379 -18.51 3.51 1.23
C ILE A 379 -17.65 2.52 0.44
N PHE A 380 -17.34 2.83 -0.82
CA PHE A 380 -16.47 1.97 -1.65
C PHE A 380 -15.11 1.78 -0.99
N LEU A 381 -14.58 2.87 -0.41
CA LEU A 381 -13.34 2.83 0.35
C LEU A 381 -13.49 1.97 1.58
N LEU A 382 -14.48 2.21 2.43
CA LEU A 382 -14.70 1.43 3.65
C LEU A 382 -14.75 -0.08 3.34
N PHE A 383 -15.56 -0.50 2.37
CA PHE A 383 -15.61 -1.92 1.98
C PHE A 383 -14.29 -2.43 1.41
N GLN A 384 -13.60 -1.63 0.60
CA GLN A 384 -12.25 -1.97 0.16
C GLN A 384 -11.36 -2.22 1.39
N MET A 385 -11.22 -1.25 2.30
CA MET A 385 -10.33 -1.31 3.46
C MET A 385 -10.64 -2.51 4.36
N MET A 386 -11.92 -2.78 4.61
CA MET A 386 -12.36 -3.95 5.38
C MET A 386 -11.92 -5.28 4.77
N THR A 387 -11.87 -5.40 3.44
CA THR A 387 -11.39 -6.62 2.76
C THR A 387 -9.86 -6.69 2.67
N VAL A 388 -9.17 -5.55 2.76
CA VAL A 388 -7.70 -5.53 2.75
C VAL A 388 -7.11 -5.79 4.12
N TYR A 389 -7.72 -5.26 5.17
CA TYR A 389 -7.18 -5.28 6.51
C TYR A 389 -6.84 -6.71 7.00
N PRO A 390 -7.70 -7.74 6.79
CA PRO A 390 -7.36 -9.13 7.12
C PRO A 390 -6.16 -9.69 6.34
N LEU A 391 -5.95 -9.24 5.10
CA LEU A 391 -4.83 -9.68 4.28
C LEU A 391 -3.49 -9.13 4.82
N LEU A 392 -3.47 -7.88 5.27
CA LEU A 392 -2.32 -7.27 5.93
C LEU A 392 -1.99 -8.00 7.23
N GLY A 393 -3.01 -8.29 8.04
CA GLY A 393 -2.84 -9.05 9.29
C GLY A 393 -2.28 -10.45 9.05
N TYR A 394 -2.74 -11.14 8.01
CA TYR A 394 -2.17 -12.43 7.60
C TYR A 394 -0.69 -12.33 7.23
N LEU A 395 -0.27 -11.29 6.51
CA LEU A 395 1.14 -11.10 6.14
C LEU A 395 2.02 -10.73 7.33
N ALA A 396 1.56 -9.83 8.21
CA ALA A 396 2.24 -9.51 9.45
C ALA A 396 2.45 -10.79 10.29
N ARG A 397 1.44 -11.66 10.32
CA ARG A 397 1.52 -12.96 10.98
C ARG A 397 2.52 -13.91 10.31
N VAL A 398 2.51 -14.04 8.98
CA VAL A 398 3.48 -14.90 8.25
C VAL A 398 4.91 -14.43 8.52
N GLN A 399 5.15 -13.13 8.50
CA GLN A 399 6.48 -12.57 8.72
C GLN A 399 6.94 -12.74 10.18
N LEU A 400 6.08 -12.42 11.15
CA LEU A 400 6.45 -12.46 12.56
C LEU A 400 6.42 -13.90 13.12
N LEU A 401 5.30 -14.61 13.02
CA LEU A 401 5.18 -15.95 13.58
C LEU A 401 5.98 -16.99 12.79
N GLY A 402 6.03 -16.86 11.46
CA GLY A 402 6.83 -17.75 10.63
C GLY A 402 8.33 -17.63 10.93
N HIS A 403 8.81 -16.44 11.27
CA HIS A 403 10.21 -16.24 11.64
C HIS A 403 10.52 -16.68 13.08
N VAL A 404 9.66 -16.34 14.04
CA VAL A 404 9.90 -16.63 15.48
C VAL A 404 9.66 -18.10 15.83
N PHE A 405 8.61 -18.70 15.27
CA PHE A 405 8.18 -20.05 15.64
C PHE A 405 8.44 -21.11 14.55
N GLY A 406 8.92 -20.71 13.37
CA GLY A 406 9.09 -21.61 12.22
C GLY A 406 7.79 -22.02 11.53
N ASP A 407 6.65 -21.86 12.20
CA ASP A 407 5.32 -22.18 11.70
C ASP A 407 4.46 -20.94 11.49
N VAL A 408 3.72 -20.92 10.38
CA VAL A 408 2.80 -19.83 10.04
C VAL A 408 1.61 -19.79 11.00
N TYR A 409 1.13 -20.93 11.50
CA TYR A 409 0.01 -21.06 12.45
C TYR A 409 0.45 -21.93 13.64
N PRO A 410 1.18 -21.38 14.63
CA PRO A 410 1.63 -22.18 15.77
C PRO A 410 0.46 -22.60 16.67
N SER A 411 -0.43 -21.66 17.04
CA SER A 411 -1.67 -21.95 17.76
C SER A 411 -2.67 -20.80 17.65
N ILE A 412 -3.96 -21.08 17.95
CA ILE A 412 -5.03 -20.07 17.97
C ILE A 412 -4.69 -18.94 18.96
N PHE A 413 -4.13 -19.28 20.14
CA PHE A 413 -3.81 -18.30 21.17
C PHE A 413 -2.74 -17.30 20.72
N HIS A 414 -1.66 -17.78 20.11
CA HIS A 414 -0.58 -16.91 19.63
C HIS A 414 -1.06 -15.95 18.54
N VAL A 415 -1.92 -16.45 17.64
CA VAL A 415 -2.53 -15.63 16.58
C VAL A 415 -3.50 -14.60 17.18
N LEU A 416 -4.30 -14.99 18.16
CA LEU A 416 -5.25 -14.10 18.82
C LEU A 416 -4.53 -12.96 19.55
N VAL A 417 -3.45 -13.26 20.29
CA VAL A 417 -2.63 -12.26 20.99
C VAL A 417 -2.03 -11.27 19.99
N LEU A 418 -1.43 -11.75 18.91
CA LEU A 418 -0.88 -10.87 17.87
C LEU A 418 -1.95 -9.95 17.26
N ASN A 419 -3.10 -10.52 16.89
CA ASN A 419 -4.21 -9.77 16.33
C ASN A 419 -4.77 -8.73 17.32
N LEU A 420 -4.86 -9.08 18.61
CA LEU A 420 -5.29 -8.17 19.68
C LEU A 420 -4.31 -6.99 19.84
N ILE A 421 -3.01 -7.25 19.79
CA ILE A 421 -1.98 -6.19 19.86
C ILE A 421 -2.12 -5.23 18.67
N ILE A 422 -2.24 -5.77 17.45
CA ILE A 422 -2.33 -4.94 16.23
C ILE A 422 -3.62 -4.12 16.21
N VAL A 423 -4.77 -4.74 16.51
CA VAL A 423 -6.05 -4.04 16.59
C VAL A 423 -6.05 -3.02 17.73
N GLY A 424 -5.50 -3.38 18.89
CA GLY A 424 -5.35 -2.47 20.03
C GLY A 424 -4.54 -1.24 19.68
N ALA A 425 -3.41 -1.40 18.99
CA ALA A 425 -2.61 -0.27 18.50
C ALA A 425 -3.40 0.63 17.53
N GLY A 426 -4.18 0.03 16.62
CA GLY A 426 -5.06 0.77 15.71
C GLY A 426 -6.15 1.56 16.42
N VAL A 427 -6.81 0.95 17.42
CA VAL A 427 -7.86 1.61 18.23
C VAL A 427 -7.28 2.75 19.05
N ILE A 428 -6.16 2.52 19.75
CA ILE A 428 -5.48 3.56 20.54
C ILE A 428 -5.12 4.75 19.65
N MET A 429 -4.55 4.51 18.47
CA MET A 429 -4.20 5.58 17.55
C MET A 429 -5.44 6.34 17.04
N ALA A 430 -6.51 5.63 16.69
CA ALA A 430 -7.76 6.26 16.24
C ALA A 430 -8.44 7.11 17.34
N CYS A 431 -8.29 6.73 18.61
CA CYS A 431 -8.84 7.47 19.73
C CYS A 431 -8.02 8.69 20.15
N PHE A 432 -6.69 8.54 20.24
CA PHE A 432 -5.82 9.56 20.84
C PHE A 432 -5.07 10.42 19.81
N TYR A 433 -4.72 9.88 18.64
CA TYR A 433 -3.93 10.60 17.64
C TYR A 433 -4.32 10.19 16.20
N PRO A 434 -5.52 10.61 15.71
CA PRO A 434 -6.03 10.25 14.39
C PRO A 434 -5.39 11.08 13.24
N ASN A 435 -4.09 11.36 13.31
CA ASN A 435 -3.36 12.11 12.29
C ASN A 435 -2.71 11.13 11.29
N ILE A 436 -3.37 10.97 10.13
CA ILE A 436 -3.00 9.98 9.11
C ILE A 436 -1.64 10.29 8.50
N GLY A 437 -1.39 11.55 8.14
CA GLY A 437 -0.13 12.01 7.53
C GLY A 437 1.06 11.83 8.48
N GLY A 438 0.86 12.04 9.78
CA GLY A 438 1.87 11.79 10.82
C GLY A 438 2.27 10.32 10.89
N ILE A 439 1.31 9.40 10.89
CA ILE A 439 1.61 7.96 10.93
C ILE A 439 2.31 7.53 9.64
N ILE A 440 1.82 7.99 8.48
CA ILE A 440 2.37 7.63 7.17
C ILE A 440 3.79 8.20 6.99
N ARG A 441 4.06 9.45 7.39
CA ARG A 441 5.38 10.08 7.21
C ARG A 441 6.45 9.36 8.02
N TYR A 442 6.18 9.03 9.29
CA TYR A 442 7.14 8.34 10.16
C TYR A 442 7.31 6.88 9.76
N SER A 443 6.20 6.17 9.51
CA SER A 443 6.26 4.77 9.05
C SER A 443 7.02 4.67 7.73
N GLY A 444 6.72 5.55 6.77
CA GLY A 444 7.34 5.60 5.45
C GLY A 444 8.82 5.96 5.49
N ALA A 445 9.20 6.97 6.28
CA ALA A 445 10.59 7.34 6.44
C ALA A 445 11.41 6.24 7.14
N ALA A 446 10.86 5.60 8.18
CA ALA A 446 11.54 4.54 8.92
C ALA A 446 11.72 3.26 8.08
N CYS A 447 10.66 2.74 7.46
CA CYS A 447 10.78 1.54 6.63
C CYS A 447 11.54 1.82 5.32
N GLY A 448 11.37 3.02 4.77
CA GLY A 448 12.04 3.50 3.58
C GLY A 448 13.55 3.63 3.74
N LEU A 449 14.01 4.13 4.89
CA LEU A 449 15.43 4.19 5.23
C LEU A 449 16.12 2.84 4.94
N ALA A 450 15.55 1.75 5.45
CA ALA A 450 16.13 0.42 5.28
C ALA A 450 15.88 -0.15 3.87
N PHE A 451 14.62 -0.34 3.49
CA PHE A 451 14.25 -1.12 2.31
C PHE A 451 14.34 -0.37 0.98
N VAL A 452 14.23 0.96 1.02
CA VAL A 452 14.29 1.78 -0.20
C VAL A 452 15.71 2.31 -0.38
N PHE A 453 16.34 2.85 0.66
CA PHE A 453 17.61 3.57 0.50
C PHE A 453 18.85 2.73 0.86
N ILE A 454 18.92 2.18 2.08
CA ILE A 454 20.13 1.53 2.61
C ILE A 454 20.38 0.17 1.95
N TYR A 455 19.47 -0.79 2.09
CA TYR A 455 19.73 -2.16 1.64
C TYR A 455 20.01 -2.26 0.14
N PRO A 456 19.24 -1.65 -0.77
CA PRO A 456 19.51 -1.79 -2.19
C PRO A 456 20.86 -1.16 -2.59
N SER A 457 21.25 -0.08 -1.92
CA SER A 457 22.51 0.61 -2.16
C SER A 457 23.71 -0.16 -1.63
N LEU A 458 23.63 -0.65 -0.39
CA LEU A 458 24.69 -1.44 0.24
C LEU A 458 24.90 -2.78 -0.47
N ILE A 459 23.81 -3.50 -0.78
CA ILE A 459 23.90 -4.78 -1.51
C ILE A 459 24.63 -4.58 -2.84
N TYR A 460 24.35 -3.49 -3.56
CA TYR A 460 25.06 -3.22 -4.80
C TYR A 460 26.54 -2.88 -4.59
N ILE A 461 26.87 -2.04 -3.60
CA ILE A 461 28.26 -1.68 -3.32
C ILE A 461 29.07 -2.94 -2.97
N ILE A 462 28.53 -3.81 -2.10
CA ILE A 462 29.17 -5.07 -1.69
C ILE A 462 29.35 -6.00 -2.90
N SER A 463 28.30 -6.14 -3.72
CA SER A 463 28.39 -6.98 -4.92
C SER A 463 29.46 -6.48 -5.91
N LEU A 464 29.56 -5.16 -6.13
CA LEU A 464 30.61 -4.60 -6.99
C LEU A 464 32.01 -4.72 -6.40
N TYR A 465 32.12 -4.64 -5.07
CA TYR A 465 33.38 -4.82 -4.38
C TYR A 465 33.91 -6.25 -4.54
N HIS A 466 33.03 -7.25 -4.39
CA HIS A 466 33.39 -8.66 -4.64
C HIS A 466 33.75 -8.93 -6.11
N GLU A 467 33.14 -8.22 -7.05
CA GLU A 467 33.49 -8.30 -8.47
C GLU A 467 34.74 -7.47 -8.85
N GLU A 468 35.37 -6.76 -7.91
CA GLU A 468 36.47 -5.80 -8.15
C GLU A 468 36.15 -4.70 -9.19
N ARG A 469 34.85 -4.40 -9.39
CA ARG A 469 34.34 -3.43 -10.38
C ARG A 469 33.81 -2.15 -9.75
N LEU A 470 34.13 -1.93 -8.48
CA LEU A 470 33.71 -0.74 -7.74
C LEU A 470 34.50 0.49 -8.21
N THR A 471 33.80 1.47 -8.75
CA THR A 471 34.39 2.77 -9.14
C THR A 471 33.95 3.86 -8.19
N TRP A 472 34.82 4.86 -7.96
CA TRP A 472 34.55 6.01 -7.09
C TRP A 472 33.23 6.74 -7.40
N PRO A 473 32.88 7.03 -8.68
CA PRO A 473 31.62 7.70 -8.98
C PRO A 473 30.39 6.88 -8.55
N LYS A 474 30.44 5.56 -8.70
CA LYS A 474 29.34 4.67 -8.28
C LYS A 474 29.23 4.64 -6.77
N LEU A 475 30.35 4.60 -6.05
CA LEU A 475 30.36 4.64 -4.59
C LEU A 475 29.75 5.94 -4.07
N ILE A 476 30.22 7.10 -4.56
CA ILE A 476 29.72 8.42 -4.16
C ILE A 476 28.21 8.54 -4.40
N PHE A 477 27.73 8.11 -5.57
CA PHE A 477 26.32 8.15 -5.90
C PHE A 477 25.45 7.31 -4.94
N HIS A 478 25.86 6.09 -4.61
CA HIS A 478 25.09 5.22 -3.71
C HIS A 478 25.18 5.67 -2.24
N VAL A 479 26.33 6.21 -1.81
CA VAL A 479 26.47 6.84 -0.49
C VAL A 479 25.57 8.07 -0.38
N PHE A 480 25.44 8.87 -1.45
CA PHE A 480 24.51 9.99 -1.49
C PHE A 480 23.05 9.54 -1.30
N ILE A 481 22.62 8.45 -1.94
CA ILE A 481 21.27 7.88 -1.74
C ILE A 481 21.05 7.46 -0.27
N ILE A 482 22.05 6.86 0.36
CA ILE A 482 21.99 6.48 1.78
C ILE A 482 21.83 7.72 2.67
N ILE A 483 22.61 8.77 2.40
CA ILE A 483 22.53 10.05 3.13
C ILE A 483 21.15 10.68 2.94
N LEU A 484 20.57 10.66 1.74
CA LEU A 484 19.21 11.16 1.51
C LEU A 484 18.17 10.39 2.32
N GLY A 485 18.28 9.07 2.40
CA GLY A 485 17.40 8.25 3.23
C GLY A 485 17.50 8.60 4.71
N LEU A 486 18.73 8.78 5.22
CA LEU A 486 18.97 9.16 6.61
C LEU A 486 18.43 10.57 6.90
N ALA A 487 18.69 11.52 5.99
CA ALA A 487 18.17 12.88 6.07
C ALA A 487 16.64 12.89 6.08
N ASN A 488 15.99 12.07 5.24
CA ASN A 488 14.54 11.97 5.21
C ASN A 488 13.97 11.61 6.59
N LEU A 489 14.53 10.60 7.27
CA LEU A 489 14.09 10.21 8.62
C LEU A 489 14.39 11.29 9.66
N ILE A 490 15.62 11.82 9.68
CA ILE A 490 16.05 12.82 10.67
C ILE A 490 15.18 14.07 10.59
N VAL A 491 14.90 14.56 9.39
CA VAL A 491 14.15 15.81 9.19
C VAL A 491 12.68 15.67 9.61
N GLN A 492 12.09 14.46 9.62
CA GLN A 492 10.73 14.25 10.17
C GLN A 492 10.63 14.56 11.68
N PHE A 493 11.75 14.56 12.42
CA PHE A 493 11.76 14.89 13.85
C PHE A 493 11.91 16.39 14.12
N PHE A 494 12.43 17.14 13.15
CA PHE A 494 12.61 18.59 13.24
C PHE A 494 11.40 19.39 12.73
N MET A 495 10.38 18.70 12.21
CA MET A 495 9.21 19.24 11.51
C MET A 495 7.90 18.70 12.09
#